data_AF-A0A2D6D0P8-F1
#
_entry.id   AF-A0A2D6D0P8-F1
#
_cell.length_a   1.000
_cell.length_b   1.000
_cell.length_c   1.000
_cell.angle_alpha   90.00
_cell.angle_beta   90.00
_cell.angle_gamma   90.00
#
_symmetry.space_group_name_H-M   'P 1'
#
loop_
_entity.id
_entity.type
_entity.pdbx_description
1 polymer ?
#
loop_
_entity_poly.entity_id
_entity_poly.type
_entity_poly.pdbx_seq_one_letter_code
_entity_poly.pdbx_strand_id
1 'polypeptide(L)'
;MHVAECIGCESFPCADVRHECYMVPDIDVRPEGISVVMISESAPKDPDDYYYAAGNPLFEQTTVQAFIDAGERVSSIPDIRQLGVYLTTAVK
;
A
#
# COMPACT_ATOMS: atom_id res chain seq x y z
N MET A 1 2.91 -6.71 13.63
CA MET A 1 1.67 -7.36 13.15
C MET A 1 1.84 -7.53 11.67
N HIS A 2 1.85 -8.77 11.19
CA HIS A 2 2.07 -9.06 9.80
C HIS A 2 0.73 -9.05 9.05
N VAL A 3 0.56 -8.12 8.11
CA VAL A 3 -0.77 -7.81 7.54
C VAL A 3 -1.35 -9.02 6.79
N ALA A 4 -0.53 -9.70 5.98
CA ALA A 4 -0.93 -10.89 5.21
C ALA A 4 -1.35 -12.10 6.06
N GLU A 5 -1.03 -12.10 7.36
CA GLU A 5 -1.49 -13.14 8.30
C GLU A 5 -2.85 -12.80 8.94
N CYS A 6 -3.29 -11.54 8.85
CA CYS A 6 -4.47 -11.03 9.54
C CYS A 6 -5.69 -10.91 8.63
N ILE A 7 -5.50 -10.77 7.32
CA ILE A 7 -6.57 -10.59 6.34
C ILE A 7 -6.30 -11.39 5.07
N GLY A 8 -7.37 -11.86 4.43
CA GLY A 8 -7.28 -12.48 3.11
C GLY A 8 -8.65 -12.81 2.52
N CYS A 9 -8.73 -12.90 1.20
CA CYS A 9 -9.89 -13.41 0.49
C CYS A 9 -9.79 -14.93 0.34
N GLU A 10 -10.69 -15.67 0.99
CA GLU A 10 -10.70 -17.15 0.92
C GLU A 10 -11.52 -17.68 -0.25
N SER A 11 -12.66 -17.04 -0.55
CA SER A 11 -13.65 -17.54 -1.51
C SER A 11 -13.81 -16.68 -2.76
N PHE A 12 -13.15 -15.52 -2.82
CA PHE A 12 -13.20 -14.58 -3.95
C PHE A 12 -14.61 -14.35 -4.54
N PRO A 13 -15.59 -13.92 -3.70
CA PRO A 13 -17.00 -13.83 -4.13
C PRO A 13 -17.27 -12.66 -5.09
N CYS A 14 -16.35 -11.70 -5.21
CA CYS A 14 -16.43 -10.54 -6.09
C CYS A 14 -16.25 -10.95 -7.56
N ALA A 15 -17.31 -10.85 -8.37
CA ALA A 15 -17.30 -11.28 -9.76
C ALA A 15 -16.83 -10.19 -10.76
N ASP A 16 -16.71 -8.95 -10.30
CA ASP A 16 -16.43 -7.75 -11.10
C ASP A 16 -15.02 -7.18 -10.90
N VAL A 17 -14.15 -7.93 -10.21
CA VAL A 17 -12.75 -7.55 -9.98
C VAL A 17 -11.79 -8.52 -10.67
N ARG A 18 -10.55 -8.09 -10.87
CA ARG A 18 -9.46 -8.90 -11.41
C ARG A 18 -8.76 -9.64 -10.28
N HIS A 19 -9.07 -10.91 -10.06
CA HIS A 19 -8.41 -11.70 -9.02
C HIS A 19 -6.93 -11.92 -9.29
N GLU A 20 -6.47 -11.81 -10.54
CA GLU A 20 -5.04 -11.83 -10.88
C GLU A 20 -4.25 -10.67 -10.25
N CYS A 21 -4.93 -9.59 -9.86
CA CYS A 21 -4.33 -8.44 -9.18
C CYS A 21 -4.46 -8.52 -7.65
N TYR A 22 -5.05 -9.60 -7.11
CA TYR A 22 -5.26 -9.75 -5.67
C TYR A 22 -3.94 -9.63 -4.90
N MET A 23 -3.89 -8.67 -3.99
CA MET A 23 -2.70 -8.43 -3.19
C MET A 23 -3.06 -8.02 -1.76
N VAL A 24 -2.40 -8.67 -0.80
CA VAL A 24 -2.32 -8.20 0.58
C VAL A 24 -0.87 -7.80 0.86
N PRO A 25 -0.61 -6.61 1.42
CA PRO A 25 0.75 -6.19 1.76
C PRO A 25 1.49 -7.22 2.61
N ASP A 26 2.63 -7.69 2.12
CA ASP A 26 3.53 -8.60 2.83
C ASP A 26 4.50 -7.81 3.72
N ILE A 27 3.94 -7.09 4.70
CA ILE A 27 4.72 -6.21 5.57
C ILE A 27 4.32 -6.31 7.04
N ASP A 28 5.29 -6.05 7.90
CA ASP A 28 5.08 -5.79 9.31
C ASP A 28 4.67 -4.34 9.57
N VAL A 29 3.58 -4.18 10.32
CA VAL A 29 3.13 -2.90 10.86
C VAL A 29 3.10 -2.92 12.39
N ARG A 30 3.33 -1.74 12.98
CA ARG A 30 3.13 -1.46 14.42
C ARG A 30 1.91 -0.54 14.52
N PRO A 31 0.70 -1.08 14.78
CA PRO A 31 -0.53 -0.29 14.75
C PRO A 31 -0.50 0.95 15.65
N GLU A 32 0.19 0.87 16.78
CA GLU A 32 0.33 1.95 17.77
C GLU A 32 1.14 3.14 17.26
N GLY A 33 1.95 2.93 16.22
CA GLY A 33 2.75 3.96 15.56
C GLY A 33 2.10 4.60 14.33
N ILE A 34 0.88 4.17 13.98
CA ILE A 34 0.16 4.70 12.82
C ILE A 34 -0.69 5.90 13.25
N SER A 35 -0.44 7.05 12.62
CA SER A 35 -1.21 8.29 12.81
C SER A 35 -2.19 8.54 11.65
N VAL A 36 -1.87 8.06 10.45
CA VAL A 36 -2.65 8.25 9.23
C VAL A 36 -2.69 6.95 8.43
N VAL A 37 -3.85 6.61 7.87
CA VAL A 37 -4.01 5.52 6.90
C VAL A 37 -4.43 6.12 5.56
N MET A 38 -3.62 5.88 4.53
CA MET A 38 -3.94 6.19 3.14
C MET A 38 -4.46 4.93 2.45
N ILE A 39 -5.65 5.05 1.88
CA ILE A 39 -6.35 3.93 1.24
C ILE A 39 -6.60 4.31 -0.23
N SER A 40 -5.85 3.69 -1.14
CA SER A 40 -6.16 3.72 -2.57
C SER A 40 -7.37 2.83 -2.88
N GLU A 41 -8.09 3.13 -3.95
CA GLU A 41 -9.33 2.39 -4.28
C GLU A 41 -9.09 0.89 -4.50
N SER A 42 -8.10 0.54 -5.33
CA SER A 42 -7.79 -0.85 -5.68
C SER A 42 -6.30 -1.10 -5.85
N ALA A 43 -5.91 -2.38 -5.90
CA ALA A 43 -4.59 -2.79 -6.37
C ALA A 43 -4.31 -2.29 -7.80
N PRO A 44 -3.04 -2.07 -8.16
CA PRO A 44 -2.63 -1.72 -9.52
C PRO A 44 -2.84 -2.90 -10.46
N LYS A 45 -2.92 -2.59 -11.76
CA LYS A 45 -2.99 -3.62 -12.80
C LYS A 45 -1.72 -4.47 -12.84
N ASP A 46 -0.56 -3.84 -12.67
CA ASP A 46 0.73 -4.50 -12.57
C ASP A 46 1.14 -4.62 -11.10
N PRO A 47 1.33 -5.83 -10.54
CA PRO A 47 1.79 -6.01 -9.17
C PRO A 47 3.09 -5.26 -8.83
N ASP A 48 3.97 -5.05 -9.82
CA ASP A 48 5.25 -4.36 -9.65
C ASP A 48 5.07 -2.84 -9.44
N ASP A 49 3.85 -2.32 -9.62
CA ASP A 49 3.50 -0.92 -9.36
C ASP A 49 2.96 -0.67 -7.95
N TYR A 50 2.86 -1.69 -7.08
CA TYR A 50 2.29 -1.55 -5.74
C TYR A 50 3.21 -0.78 -4.77
N TYR A 51 2.63 -0.25 -3.69
CA TYR A 51 3.36 0.55 -2.67
C TYR A 51 4.62 -0.11 -2.12
N TYR A 52 4.62 -1.44 -1.98
CA TYR A 52 5.69 -2.19 -1.32
C TYR A 52 6.46 -3.10 -2.29
N ALA A 53 6.25 -2.92 -3.60
CA ALA A 53 6.98 -3.65 -4.63
C ALA A 53 8.44 -3.17 -4.71
N ALA A 54 9.32 -4.01 -5.24
CA ALA A 54 10.71 -3.64 -5.47
C ALA A 54 10.86 -2.78 -6.75
N GLY A 55 11.95 -2.01 -6.84
CA GLY A 55 12.25 -1.22 -8.03
C GLY A 55 11.70 0.19 -7.93
N ASN A 56 10.91 0.62 -8.93
CA ASN A 56 10.33 1.96 -8.99
C ASN A 56 8.81 1.89 -9.21
N PRO A 57 8.02 1.38 -8.25
CA PRO A 57 6.58 1.22 -8.42
C PRO A 57 5.87 2.56 -8.66
N LEU A 58 4.89 2.59 -9.56
CA LEU A 58 4.12 3.82 -9.82
C LEU A 58 3.38 4.35 -8.58
N PHE A 59 2.86 3.48 -7.71
CA PHE A 59 2.22 3.92 -6.46
C PHE A 59 3.21 4.65 -5.54
N GLU A 60 4.45 4.15 -5.42
CA GLU A 60 5.49 4.84 -4.65
C GLU A 60 5.82 6.18 -5.27
N GLN A 61 6.13 6.23 -6.56
CA GLN A 61 6.55 7.47 -7.25
C GLN A 61 5.53 8.59 -7.05
N THR A 62 4.25 8.30 -7.31
CA THR A 62 3.17 9.29 -7.20
C THR A 62 2.91 9.72 -5.76
N THR A 63 3.04 8.80 -4.80
CA THR A 63 2.84 9.11 -3.38
C THR A 63 3.99 9.91 -2.81
N VAL A 64 5.24 9.52 -3.08
CA VAL A 64 6.43 10.26 -2.67
C VAL A 64 6.39 11.67 -3.23
N GLN A 65 6.02 11.83 -4.52
CA GLN A 65 5.85 13.15 -5.11
C GLN A 65 4.78 13.98 -4.38
N ALA A 66 3.63 13.39 -4.05
CA ALA A 66 2.57 14.09 -3.32
C ALA A 66 3.02 14.57 -1.93
N PHE A 67 3.83 13.78 -1.21
CA PHE A 67 4.40 14.19 0.08
C PHE A 67 5.45 15.31 -0.09
N ILE A 68 6.31 15.22 -1.11
CA ILE A 68 7.26 16.29 -1.45
C ILE A 68 6.51 17.59 -1.78
N ASP A 69 5.45 17.52 -2.57
CA ASP A 69 4.61 18.66 -2.93
C ASP A 69 3.91 19.27 -1.70
N ALA A 70 3.62 18.44 -0.69
CA ALA A 70 3.10 18.87 0.61
C ALA A 70 4.18 19.48 1.54
N GLY A 71 5.45 19.49 1.12
CA GLY A 71 6.57 20.06 1.86
C GLY A 71 7.34 19.07 2.76
N GLU A 72 7.01 17.79 2.71
CA GLU A 72 7.72 16.75 3.46
C GLU A 72 9.06 16.38 2.81
N ARG A 73 10.05 16.02 3.63
CA ARG A 73 11.37 15.58 3.16
C ARG A 73 11.43 14.06 3.12
N VAL A 74 10.80 13.48 2.11
CA VAL A 74 10.77 12.02 1.88
C VAL A 74 11.35 11.68 0.52
N SER A 75 11.88 10.47 0.39
CA SER A 75 12.42 9.94 -0.86
C SER A 75 11.88 8.56 -1.23
N SER A 76 11.15 7.92 -0.31
CA SER A 76 10.67 6.55 -0.46
C SER A 76 9.46 6.24 0.43
N ILE A 77 8.77 5.14 0.18
CA ILE A 77 7.69 4.65 1.07
C ILE A 77 8.17 4.38 2.51
N PRO A 78 9.36 3.80 2.77
CA PRO A 78 9.92 3.71 4.12
C PRO A 78 10.00 5.04 4.86
N ASP A 79 10.35 6.15 4.19
CA ASP A 79 10.39 7.48 4.82
C ASP A 79 8.99 7.92 5.24
N ILE A 80 8.00 7.76 4.36
CA ILE A 80 6.58 8.05 4.63
C ILE A 80 6.06 7.23 5.81
N ARG A 81 6.47 5.95 5.92
CA ARG A 81 6.11 5.10 7.07
C ARG A 81 6.72 5.59 8.38
N GLN A 82 7.91 6.20 8.37
CA GLN A 82 8.51 6.79 9.56
C GLN A 82 7.73 8.02 10.07
N LEU A 83 6.94 8.66 9.21
CA LEU A 83 5.99 9.72 9.59
C LEU A 83 4.71 9.18 10.25
N GLY A 84 4.56 7.85 10.37
CA GLY A 84 3.37 7.20 10.93
C GLY A 84 2.26 6.96 9.91
N VAL A 85 2.56 7.00 8.61
CA VAL A 85 1.58 6.77 7.54
C VAL A 85 1.61 5.31 7.11
N TYR A 86 0.45 4.66 7.10
CA TYR A 86 0.25 3.32 6.51
C TYR A 86 -0.50 3.43 5.18
N LEU A 87 -0.06 2.69 4.17
CA LEU A 87 -0.64 2.73 2.82
C LEU A 87 -1.21 1.37 2.46
N THR A 88 -2.43 1.36 1.90
CA THR A 88 -3.08 0.12 1.49
C THR A 88 -4.13 0.41 0.42
N THR A 89 -4.84 -0.63 -0.02
CA THR A 89 -5.96 -0.54 -0.96
C THR A 89 -7.26 -0.98 -0.31
N ALA A 90 -8.39 -0.45 -0.75
CA ALA A 90 -9.71 -0.88 -0.26
C ALA A 90 -10.06 -2.25 -0.85
N VAL A 91 -9.94 -2.40 -2.17
CA VAL A 91 -10.02 -3.69 -2.86
C VAL A 91 -8.64 -4.33 -2.89
N LYS A 92 -8.56 -5.56 -2.39
CA LYS A 92 -7.34 -6.37 -2.40
C LYS A 92 -7.17 -7.03 -3.75
#